data_AF-A0A1G6N3N6-F1
#
_entry.id   AF-A0A1G6N3N6-F1
#
_cell.length_a   1.000
_cell.length_b   1.000
_cell.length_c   1.000
_cell.angle_alpha   90.00
_cell.angle_beta   90.00
_cell.angle_gamma   90.00
#
_symmetry.space_group_name_H-M   'P 1'
#
loop_
_entity.id
_entity.type
_entity.pdbx_description
1 polymer ?
#
loop_
_entity_poly.entity_id
_entity_poly.type
_entity_poly.pdbx_seq_one_letter_code
_entity_poly.pdbx_strand_id
1 'polypeptide(L)'
;MLVPITKDSYITAERVHSILPQEYIQFRKVKKIFQGNDVLTEEEKKDENNEVKGNTSLIDITYGRSVETVIFMDSGQLILSSVDTKKVIEKVNKGRRF
;
A
#
# COMPACT_ATOMS: atom_id res chain seq x y z
N MET A 1 -12.13 -10.75 4.96
CA MET A 1 -12.41 -10.94 3.53
C MET A 1 -11.28 -10.39 2.66
N LEU A 2 -10.79 -11.19 1.72
CA LEU A 2 -9.87 -10.74 0.68
C LEU A 2 -10.65 -10.05 -0.44
N VAL A 3 -10.15 -8.89 -0.89
CA VAL A 3 -10.77 -8.04 -1.90
C VAL A 3 -9.79 -7.79 -3.04
N PRO A 4 -10.17 -8.04 -4.31
CA PRO A 4 -9.31 -7.79 -5.45
C PRO A 4 -9.18 -6.29 -5.71
N ILE A 5 -7.96 -5.75 -5.68
CA ILE A 5 -7.69 -4.37 -6.11
C ILE A 5 -7.45 -4.34 -7.62
N THR A 6 -6.56 -5.20 -8.11
CA THR A 6 -6.31 -5.46 -9.54
C THR A 6 -6.69 -6.92 -9.86
N LYS A 7 -6.33 -7.40 -11.05
CA LYS A 7 -6.54 -8.82 -11.43
C LYS A 7 -5.70 -9.76 -10.57
N ASP A 8 -4.48 -9.35 -10.25
CA ASP A 8 -3.46 -10.22 -9.62
C ASP A 8 -3.08 -9.75 -8.20
N SER A 9 -3.73 -8.71 -7.68
CA SER A 9 -3.45 -8.15 -6.35
C SER A 9 -4.71 -8.08 -5.48
N TYR A 10 -4.62 -8.65 -4.28
CA TYR A 10 -5.69 -8.74 -3.31
C TYR A 10 -5.24 -8.11 -1.99
N ILE A 11 -6.17 -7.47 -1.28
CA ILE A 11 -5.93 -6.93 0.06
C ILE A 11 -6.97 -7.45 1.03
N THR A 12 -6.66 -7.42 2.33
CA THR A 12 -7.63 -7.77 3.38
C THR A 12 -8.42 -6.52 3.76
N ALA A 13 -9.71 -6.45 3.44
CA ALA A 13 -10.52 -5.23 3.67
C ALA A 13 -10.60 -4.80 5.13
N GLU A 14 -10.58 -5.77 6.06
CA GLU A 14 -10.55 -5.54 7.50
C GLU A 14 -9.33 -4.73 7.93
N ARG A 15 -8.18 -4.98 7.27
CA ARG A 15 -6.87 -4.46 7.67
C ARG A 15 -6.51 -3.14 6.99
N VAL A 16 -7.43 -2.56 6.24
CA VAL A 16 -7.21 -1.25 5.60
C VAL A 16 -7.38 -0.18 6.68
N HIS A 17 -6.30 0.50 7.04
CA HIS A 17 -6.37 1.63 7.95
C HIS A 17 -7.00 2.85 7.26
N SER A 18 -6.40 3.24 6.13
CA SER A 18 -6.76 4.46 5.41
C SER A 18 -6.48 4.35 3.92
N ILE A 19 -7.25 5.09 3.11
CA ILE A 19 -7.09 5.17 1.67
C ILE A 19 -6.85 6.64 1.32
N LEU A 20 -5.73 6.92 0.68
CA LEU A 20 -5.34 8.27 0.27
C LEU A 20 -5.62 8.46 -1.22
N PRO A 21 -6.42 9.47 -1.60
CA PRO A 21 -6.71 9.75 -2.99
C PRO A 21 -5.59 10.50 -3.70
N GLN A 22 -5.65 10.50 -5.04
CA GLN A 22 -4.62 11.04 -5.92
C GLN A 22 -4.25 12.49 -5.60
N GLU A 23 -5.20 13.32 -5.15
CA GLU A 23 -4.97 14.75 -4.92
C GLU A 23 -3.90 15.03 -3.85
N TYR A 24 -3.66 14.07 -2.96
CA TYR A 24 -2.65 14.18 -1.90
C TYR A 24 -1.32 13.49 -2.25
N ILE A 25 -1.21 12.91 -3.46
CA ILE A 25 -0.01 12.19 -3.90
C ILE A 25 0.89 13.15 -4.70
N GLN A 26 2.06 13.50 -4.13
CA GLN A 26 3.02 14.40 -4.76
C GLN A 26 3.76 13.77 -5.96
N PHE A 27 3.91 12.44 -5.98
CA PHE A 27 4.61 11.71 -7.03
C PHE A 27 3.67 10.73 -7.74
N ARG A 28 3.52 10.89 -9.06
CA ARG A 28 2.60 10.04 -9.85
C ARG A 28 3.27 8.83 -10.47
N LYS A 29 4.58 8.88 -10.72
CA LYS A 29 5.34 7.75 -11.25
C LYS A 29 6.46 7.44 -10.29
N VAL A 30 6.39 6.28 -9.67
CA VAL A 30 7.57 5.69 -9.02
C VAL A 30 8.34 5.01 -10.14
N LYS A 31 9.52 5.53 -10.49
CA LYS A 31 10.45 4.81 -11.36
C LYS A 31 10.77 3.53 -10.63
N LYS A 32 10.31 2.37 -11.13
CA LYS A 32 10.39 1.06 -10.48
C LYS A 32 11.71 0.90 -9.71
N ILE A 33 11.66 1.12 -8.40
CA ILE A 33 12.82 0.94 -7.53
C ILE A 33 12.80 -0.55 -7.21
N PHE A 34 13.43 -1.33 -8.11
CA PHE A 34 13.68 -2.77 -8.01
C PHE A 34 12.49 -3.74 -8.20
N GLN A 35 12.64 -4.65 -9.17
CA GLN A 35 11.97 -5.96 -9.18
C GLN A 35 12.87 -6.94 -8.44
N GLY A 36 12.76 -6.95 -7.13
CA GLY A 36 13.35 -7.97 -6.29
C GLY A 36 12.46 -8.06 -5.07
N ASN A 37 12.15 -9.28 -4.64
CA ASN A 37 11.64 -9.48 -3.29
C ASN A 37 12.56 -8.70 -2.33
N ASP A 38 11.95 -8.03 -1.37
CA ASP A 38 12.59 -7.19 -0.37
C ASP A 38 13.08 -5.83 -0.87
N VAL A 39 12.21 -4.82 -0.71
CA VAL A 39 12.71 -3.66 0.05
C VAL A 39 13.01 -4.24 1.43
N LEU A 40 14.25 -4.69 1.63
CA LEU A 40 14.76 -5.05 2.94
C LEU A 40 14.49 -3.81 3.81
N THR A 41 13.47 -3.87 4.65
CA THR A 41 13.47 -3.06 5.86
C THR A 41 14.73 -3.49 6.58
N GLU A 42 15.73 -2.62 6.59
CA GLU A 42 17.04 -2.88 7.17
C GLU A 42 16.88 -3.68 8.46
N GLU A 43 17.53 -4.83 8.50
CA GLU A 43 17.57 -5.71 9.67
C GLU A 43 17.72 -4.89 10.95
N GLU A 44 16.96 -5.30 11.96
CA GLU A 44 16.89 -4.71 13.29
C GLU A 44 18.29 -4.40 13.87
N LYS A 45 18.80 -3.20 13.61
CA LYS A 45 19.79 -2.57 14.47
C LYS A 45 19.03 -1.61 15.37
N LYS A 46 18.84 -2.04 16.62
CA LYS A 46 18.49 -1.16 17.74
C LYS A 46 19.54 -0.05 17.78
N ASP A 47 19.15 1.15 17.35
CA ASP A 47 19.92 2.35 17.63
C ASP A 47 19.71 2.71 19.11
N GLU A 48 20.76 3.19 19.76
CA GLU A 48 20.79 3.50 21.19
C GLU A 48 19.87 4.69 21.59
N ASN A 49 19.15 5.26 20.61
CA ASN A 49 18.35 6.49 20.72
C ASN A 49 16.83 6.29 20.89
N ASN A 50 16.35 5.06 21.15
CA ASN A 50 14.96 4.80 21.55
C ASN A 50 13.88 5.26 20.53
N GLU A 51 14.23 5.43 19.25
CA GLU A 51 13.26 5.70 18.19
C GLU A 51 12.68 4.40 17.62
N VAL A 52 11.35 4.31 17.57
CA VAL A 52 10.64 3.17 16.99
C VAL A 52 10.79 3.23 15.46
N LYS A 53 11.73 2.46 14.90
CA LYS A 53 11.80 2.16 13.46
C LYS A 53 10.57 1.33 13.07
N GLY A 54 9.51 1.97 12.61
CA GLY A 54 8.32 1.30 12.09
C GLY A 54 8.66 0.49 10.83
N ASN A 55 8.35 -0.81 10.83
CA ASN A 55 8.47 -1.70 9.67
C ASN A 55 7.42 -1.31 8.62
N THR A 56 7.71 -0.25 7.86
CA THR A 56 6.83 0.22 6.77
C THR A 56 7.26 -0.45 5.49
N SER A 57 6.51 -1.47 5.03
CA SER A 57 6.80 -2.12 3.73
C SER A 57 6.04 -1.40 2.62
N LEU A 58 6.74 -1.05 1.54
CA LEU A 58 6.15 -0.46 0.34
C LEU A 58 5.86 -1.55 -0.71
N ILE A 59 4.63 -1.63 -1.19
CA ILE A 59 4.18 -2.62 -2.17
C ILE A 59 3.64 -1.86 -3.40
N ASP A 60 4.33 -1.99 -4.53
CA ASP A 60 3.91 -1.37 -5.79
C ASP A 60 3.09 -2.35 -6.65
N ILE A 61 1.78 -2.07 -6.77
CA ILE A 61 0.84 -2.78 -7.66
C ILE A 61 0.36 -1.91 -8.83
N THR A 62 1.10 -0.84 -9.15
CA THR A 62 0.79 0.02 -10.29
C THR A 62 1.14 -0.60 -11.63
N TYR A 63 2.06 -1.58 -11.63
CA TYR A 63 2.64 -2.19 -12.83
C TYR A 63 3.25 -1.14 -13.79
N GLY A 64 3.88 -0.10 -13.25
CA GLY A 64 4.51 0.98 -14.01
C GLY A 64 3.54 2.05 -14.52
N ARG A 65 2.26 1.97 -14.14
CA ARG A 65 1.27 3.04 -14.39
C ARG A 65 1.37 4.13 -13.31
N SER A 66 0.63 5.22 -13.54
CA SER A 66 0.50 6.30 -12.56
C SER A 66 -0.11 5.77 -11.25
N VAL A 67 0.40 6.25 -10.11
CA VAL A 67 -0.19 6.02 -8.80
C VAL A 67 -1.43 6.91 -8.68
N GLU A 68 -2.58 6.29 -8.55
CA GLU A 68 -3.89 6.95 -8.41
C GLU A 68 -4.41 6.85 -6.98
N THR A 69 -3.99 5.82 -6.23
CA THR A 69 -4.43 5.60 -4.84
C THR A 69 -3.30 5.00 -4.01
N VAL A 70 -3.16 5.44 -2.77
CA VAL A 70 -2.32 4.76 -1.75
C VAL A 70 -3.22 4.13 -0.70
N ILE A 71 -2.97 2.87 -0.38
CA ILE A 71 -3.72 2.13 0.64
C ILE A 71 -2.75 1.86 1.79
N PHE A 72 -3.08 2.37 2.97
CA PHE A 72 -2.32 2.09 4.19
C PHE A 72 -3.02 0.98 4.97
N MET A 73 -2.26 -0.05 5.30
CA MET A 73 -2.73 -1.22 6.03
C MET A 73 -2.34 -1.09 7.50
N ASP A 74 -3.14 -1.65 8.42
CA ASP A 74 -2.84 -1.71 9.85
C ASP A 74 -1.54 -2.48 10.15
N SER A 75 -1.06 -3.29 9.20
CA SER A 75 0.25 -3.97 9.27
C SER A 75 1.45 -3.04 9.09
N GLY A 76 1.23 -1.75 8.78
CA GLY A 76 2.30 -0.82 8.38
C GLY A 76 2.62 -0.87 6.89
N GLN A 77 1.92 -1.68 6.10
CA GLN A 77 2.16 -1.76 4.65
C GLN A 77 1.53 -0.58 3.91
N LEU A 78 2.30 0.05 3.02
CA LEU A 78 1.84 1.05 2.05
C LEU A 78 1.71 0.39 0.68
N ILE A 79 0.51 0.37 0.12
CA ILE A 79 0.24 -0.24 -1.19
C ILE A 79 -0.05 0.86 -2.20
N LEU A 80 0.76 0.94 -3.26
CA LEU A 80 0.59 1.89 -4.36
C LEU A 80 -0.26 1.27 -5.46
N SER A 81 -1.37 1.90 -5.82
CA SER A 81 -2.30 1.39 -6.83
C SER A 81 -2.53 2.39 -7.95
N SER A 82 -2.69 1.88 -9.17
CA SER A 82 -3.16 2.64 -10.34
C SER A 82 -4.69 2.63 -10.49
N VAL A 83 -5.40 2.06 -9.52
CA VAL A 83 -6.86 2.02 -9.49
C VAL A 83 -7.40 3.30 -8.87
N ASP A 84 -8.45 3.84 -9.47
CA ASP A 84 -9.19 5.00 -8.97
C ASP A 84 -9.67 4.80 -7.52
N THR A 85 -9.53 5.84 -6.70
CA THR A 85 -9.78 5.80 -5.26
C THR A 85 -11.22 5.43 -4.93
N LYS A 86 -12.20 5.91 -5.70
CA LYS A 86 -13.62 5.60 -5.45
C LYS A 86 -13.88 4.10 -5.62
N LYS A 87 -13.27 3.48 -6.64
CA LYS A 87 -13.36 2.04 -6.86
C LYS A 87 -12.71 1.24 -5.75
N VAL A 88 -11.56 1.68 -5.23
CA VAL A 88 -10.89 1.04 -4.09
C VAL A 88 -11.78 1.12 -2.85
N ILE A 89 -12.34 2.29 -2.54
CA ILE A 89 -13.24 2.50 -1.39
C ILE A 89 -14.48 1.61 -1.51
N GLU A 90 -15.12 1.55 -2.68
CA GLU A 90 -16.30 0.70 -2.91
C GLU A 90 -15.98 -0.78 -2.65
N LYS A 91 -14.86 -1.26 -3.19
CA LYS A 91 -14.36 -2.62 -3.01
C LYS A 91 -14.10 -2.95 -1.54
N VAL A 92 -13.41 -2.07 -0.81
CA VAL A 92 -13.11 -2.25 0.61
C VAL A 92 -14.38 -2.23 1.45
N ASN A 93 -15.28 -1.27 1.22
CA ASN A 93 -16.55 -1.18 1.94
C ASN A 93 -17.44 -2.40 1.69
N LYS A 94 -17.47 -2.91 0.45
CA LYS A 94 -18.15 -4.17 0.14
C LYS A 94 -17.52 -5.32 0.91
N GLY A 95 -16.19 -5.40 0.97
CA GLY A 95 -15.45 -6.44 1.70
C GLY A 95 -15.66 -6.45 3.21
N ARG A 96 -15.93 -5.29 3.83
CA ARG A 96 -16.19 -5.17 5.28
C ARG A 96 -17.62 -5.51 5.70
N ARG A 97 -18.54 -5.64 4.74
CA ARG A 97 -19.96 -5.92 5.01
C ARG A 97 -20.28 -7.42 5.07
N PHE A 98 -19.33 -8.27 4.69
CA PHE A 98 -19.44 -9.72 4.73
C PHE A 98 -18.57 -10.27 5.86
#